data_AF-A0A8J8JWA9-F1
#
_entry.id   AF-A0A8J8JWA9-F1
#
_cell.length_a   1.000
_cell.length_b   1.000
_cell.length_c   1.000
_cell.angle_alpha   90.00
_cell.angle_beta   90.00
_cell.angle_gamma   90.00
#
_symmetry.space_group_name_H-M   'P 1'
#
loop_
_entity.id
_entity.type
_entity.pdbx_description
1 polymer ?
#
loop_
_entity_poly.entity_id
_entity_poly.type
_entity_poly.pdbx_seq_one_letter_code
_entity_poly.pdbx_strand_id
1 'polypeptide(L)' 'MTIDQFKTLNHPEKLKEIKYNGILLGSFERNNEPGGKKQPGDLFELHDFWVFLSEDEQTVIPTRRNIYIPEKSE' A
#
# COMPACT_ATOMS: atom_id res chain seq x y z
N MET A 1 4.02 -12.31 -4.75
CA MET A 1 3.90 -12.36 -3.27
C MET A 1 2.46 -12.05 -2.87
N THR A 2 1.92 -12.68 -1.82
CA THR A 2 0.59 -12.32 -1.29
C THR A 2 0.67 -11.22 -0.22
N ILE A 3 -0.42 -10.51 0.03
CA ILE A 3 -0.46 -9.50 1.10
C ILE A 3 -0.14 -10.08 2.48
N ASP A 4 -0.55 -11.31 2.74
CA ASP A 4 -0.30 -11.99 4.00
C ASP A 4 1.19 -12.35 4.15
N GLN A 5 1.86 -12.78 3.08
CA GLN A 5 3.32 -12.93 3.07
C GLN A 5 4.03 -11.58 3.29
N PHE A 6 3.60 -10.53 2.59
CA PHE A 6 4.19 -9.19 2.73
C PHE A 6 4.10 -8.65 4.17
N LYS A 7 3.01 -8.94 4.88
CA LYS A 7 2.87 -8.54 6.29
C LYS A 7 3.91 -9.18 7.21
N THR A 8 4.35 -10.40 6.91
CA THR A 8 5.35 -11.14 7.70
C THR A 8 6.78 -10.62 7.52
N LEU A 9 7.05 -9.87 6.45
CA LEU A 9 8.35 -9.28 6.18
C LEU A 9 8.70 -8.20 7.22
N ASN A 10 10.00 -8.07 7.49
CA ASN A 10 10.50 -6.95 8.28
C ASN A 10 10.45 -5.64 7.46
N HIS A 11 10.61 -4.50 8.15
CA HIS A 11 10.55 -3.19 7.51
C HIS A 11 11.51 -3.02 6.32
N PRO A 12 12.82 -3.32 6.43
CA PRO A 12 13.73 -3.16 5.29
C PRO A 12 13.42 -4.10 4.12
N GLU A 13 12.88 -5.30 4.37
CA GLU A 13 12.41 -6.18 3.30
C GLU A 13 11.17 -5.64 2.60
N LYS A 14 10.23 -5.06 3.34
CA LYS A 14 9.06 -4.38 2.75
C LYS A 14 9.49 -3.25 1.81
N LEU A 15 10.45 -2.42 2.22
CA LEU A 15 10.97 -1.34 1.38
C LEU A 15 11.66 -1.88 0.13
N LYS A 16 12.41 -2.97 0.23
CA LYS A 16 12.99 -3.65 -0.94
C LYS A 16 11.92 -4.13 -1.89
N GLU A 17 10.89 -4.81 -1.40
CA GLU A 17 9.79 -5.30 -2.24
C GLU A 17 9.08 -4.16 -2.97
N ILE A 18 8.78 -3.06 -2.28
CA ILE A 18 8.16 -1.88 -2.90
C ILE A 18 9.10 -1.29 -3.97
N LYS A 19 10.40 -1.19 -3.69
CA LYS A 19 11.37 -0.57 -4.59
C LYS A 19 11.64 -1.40 -5.86
N TYR A 20 11.67 -2.72 -5.75
CA TYR A 20 12.02 -3.61 -6.87
C TYR A 20 10.79 -4.13 -7.63
N ASN A 21 9.69 -4.39 -6.92
CA ASN A 21 8.49 -5.01 -7.48
C ASN A 21 7.28 -4.05 -7.49
N GLY A 22 7.34 -2.92 -6.78
CA GLY A 22 6.24 -1.97 -6.70
C GLY A 22 6.18 -1.05 -7.91
N ILE A 23 4.97 -0.79 -8.38
CA ILE A 23 4.67 0.20 -9.42
C ILE A 23 4.09 1.42 -8.74
N LEU A 24 4.74 2.58 -8.87
CA LEU A 24 4.21 3.83 -8.33
C LEU A 24 2.91 4.19 -9.03
N LEU A 25 1.81 4.25 -8.27
CA LEU A 25 0.51 4.72 -8.74
C LEU A 25 0.38 6.24 -8.63
N GLY A 26 1.12 6.83 -7.69
CA GLY A 26 1.19 8.27 -7.46
C GLY A 26 1.19 8.62 -5.98
N SER A 27 1.32 9.91 -5.70
CA SER A 27 1.30 10.43 -4.34
C SER A 27 -0.09 10.34 -3.73
N PHE A 28 -0.15 9.90 -2.48
CA PHE A 28 -1.36 9.66 -1.73
C PHE A 28 -1.26 10.28 -0.34
N GLU A 29 -2.31 10.96 0.09
CA GLU A 29 -2.40 11.49 1.45
C GLU A 29 -3.37 10.64 2.26
N ARG A 30 -2.90 10.05 3.35
CA ARG A 30 -3.75 9.28 4.26
C ARG A 30 -4.08 10.09 5.51
N ASN A 31 -5.34 10.05 5.93
CA ASN A 31 -5.73 10.54 7.26
C ASN A 31 -5.31 9.50 8.31
N ASN A 32 -4.38 9.86 9.20
CA ASN A 32 -3.90 8.94 10.23
C ASN A 32 -4.91 8.76 11.38
N GLU A 33 -5.74 9.77 11.64
CA GLU A 33 -6.78 9.78 12.68
C GLU A 33 -8.00 10.62 12.24
N PRO A 34 -9.20 10.41 12.81
CA PRO A 34 -10.34 11.30 12.59
C PRO A 34 -10.01 12.70 13.16
N GLY A 35 -9.65 13.63 12.26
CA GLY A 35 -9.19 14.99 12.63
C GLY A 35 -7.66 15.14 12.78
N GLY A 36 -6.89 14.09 12.53
CA GLY A 36 -5.42 14.12 12.55
C GLY A 36 -4.79 14.73 11.29
N LYS A 37 -3.51 15.07 11.38
CA LYS A 37 -2.73 15.55 10.22
C LYS A 37 -2.72 14.50 9.12
N LYS A 38 -2.91 14.93 7.88
CA LYS A 38 -2.68 14.10 6.70
C LYS A 38 -1.23 13.66 6.69
N GLN A 39 -1.00 12.36 6.55
CA GLN A 39 0.32 11.81 6.33
C GLN A 39 0.53 11.69 4.82
N PRO A 40 1.44 12.49 4.24
CA PRO A 40 1.80 12.35 2.84
C PRO A 40 2.63 11.08 2.64
N GLY A 41 2.51 10.53 1.44
CA GLY A 41 3.25 9.36 1.02
C GLY A 41 2.93 9.02 -0.42
N ASP A 42 3.38 7.86 -0.83
CA ASP A 42 3.19 7.32 -2.16
C ASP A 42 2.43 5.99 -2.08
N LEU A 43 1.55 5.79 -3.04
CA LEU A 43 0.82 4.53 -3.20
C LEU A 43 1.49 3.72 -4.30
N PHE A 44 1.87 2.49 -3.93
CA PHE A 44 2.46 1.53 -4.84
C PHE A 44 1.49 0.38 -5.08
N GLU A 45 1.42 -0.07 -6.33
CA GLU A 45 0.82 -1.35 -6.66
C GLU A 45 1.88 -2.45 -6.54
N LEU A 46 1.60 -3.45 -5.71
CA LEU A 46 2.47 -4.58 -5.48
C LEU A 46 1.67 -5.87 -5.67
N HIS A 47 1.91 -6.56 -6.78
CA HIS A 47 1.15 -7.75 -7.17
C HIS A 47 -0.38 -7.50 -7.13
N ASP A 48 -1.08 -8.16 -6.19
CA ASP A 48 -2.54 -8.11 -6.04
C ASP A 48 -3.06 -7.14 -4.99
N PHE A 49 -2.20 -6.31 -4.43
CA PHE A 49 -2.54 -5.37 -3.38
C PHE A 49 -1.84 -4.03 -3.60
N TRP A 50 -2.31 -3.02 -2.87
CA TRP A 50 -1.66 -1.72 -2.82
C TRP A 50 -0.89 -1.57 -1.53
N VAL A 51 0.17 -0.79 -1.58
CA VAL A 51 1.02 -0.49 -0.44
C VAL A 51 1.17 1.01 -0.36
N PHE A 52 0.69 1.57 0.74
CA PHE A 52 1.01 2.95 1.09
C PHE A 52 2.38 2.96 1.77
N LEU A 53 3.28 3.80 1.29
CA LEU A 53 4.56 4.11 1.89
C LEU A 53 4.58 5.60 2.23
N SER A 54 4.78 5.95 3.49
CA SER A 54 4.91 7.35 3.87
C SER A 54 6.19 7.99 3.36
N GLU A 55 6.19 9.32 3.22
CA GLU A 55 7.34 10.07 2.71
C GLU A 55 8.60 9.93 3.59
N ASP A 56 8.42 9.73 4.89
CA ASP A 56 9.49 9.42 5.86
C ASP A 56 9.91 7.94 5.87
N GLU A 57 9.35 7.13 4.98
CA GLU A 57 9.55 5.68 4.83
C GLU A 57 9.33 4.85 6.10
N GLN A 58 8.76 5.41 7.17
CA GLN A 58 8.53 4.69 8.43
C GLN A 58 7.23 3.91 8.42
N THR A 59 6.25 4.35 7.65
CA THR A 59 4.91 3.76 7.64
C THR A 59 4.68 3.00 6.35
N VAL A 60 4.51 1.68 6.46
CA VAL A 60 4.17 0.80 5.34
C VAL A 60 2.84 0.15 5.64
N ILE A 61 1.81 0.49 4.86
CA ILE A 61 0.46 -0.05 5.05
C ILE A 61 0.01 -0.80 3.80
N PRO A 62 0.05 -2.14 3.84
CA PRO A 62 -0.51 -2.95 2.76
C PRO A 62 -2.03 -2.96 2.86
N THR A 63 -2.69 -2.72 1.74
CA THR A 63 -4.15 -2.65 1.58
C THR A 63 -4.56 -3.56 0.44
N ARG A 64 -5.52 -4.47 0.68
CA ARG A 64 -6.06 -5.29 -0.41
C ARG A 64 -6.72 -4.36 -1.43
N ARG A 65 -6.47 -4.57 -2.72
CA ARG A 65 -7.29 -3.94 -3.75
C ARG A 65 -8.72 -4.39 -3.46
N ASN A 66 -9.59 -3.46 -3.08
CA ASN A 66 -11.01 -3.78 -2.98
C ASN A 66 -11.46 -3.92 -4.42
N ILE A 67 -11.32 -5.14 -4.96
CA ILE A 67 -11.94 -5.52 -6.21
C ILE A 67 -13.44 -5.55 -5.89
N TYR A 68 -14.07 -4.37 -5.92
CA TYR A 68 -15.48 -4.32 -6.29
C TYR A 68 -15.47 -4.84 -7.73
N ILE A 69 -15.58 -6.15 -7.87
CA ILE A 69 -16.15 -6.74 -9.06
C ILE A 69 -17.65 -6.64 -8.76
N PRO A 70 -18.38 -5.60 -9.19
CA PRO A 70 -19.82 -5.77 -9.29
C PRO A 70 -19.98 -7.00 -10.20
N GLU A 71 -20.50 -8.10 -9.65
CA GLU A 71 -20.90 -9.23 -10.45
C GLU A 71 -21.72 -8.67 -11.60
N LYS A 72 -21.22 -8.90 -12.82
CA LYS A 72 -21.92 -8.57 -14.04
C LYS A 72 -23.27 -9.28 -13.91
N SER A 73 -24.32 -8.52 -13.63
CA SER A 73 -25.68 -9.04 -13.68
C SER A 73 -25.92 -9.39 -15.14
N GLU A 74 -25.88 -10.69 -15.44
CA GLU A 74 -26.28 -11.27 -16.72
C GLU A 74 -27.81 -11.43 -16.76
#